data_AF-A0AAD9HMJ7-F1
#
_entry.id   AF-A0AAD9HMJ7-F1
#
_cell.length_a   1.000
_cell.length_b   1.000
_cell.length_c   1.000
_cell.angle_alpha   90.00
_cell.angle_beta   90.00
_cell.angle_gamma   90.00
#
_symmetry.space_group_name_H-M   'P 1'
#
loop_
_entity.id
_entity.type
_entity.pdbx_description
1 polymer ?
#
loop_
_entity_poly.entity_id
_entity_poly.type
_entity_poly.pdbx_seq_one_letter_code
_entity_poly.pdbx_strand_id
1 'polypeptide(L)'
;MTLTSFLRDERVILVGIGAATFGMITMMTQMLTYIRDDNEVKITPPKTQYITQETEDALGLETLDKLLCHPNFSIRDVAIKILCDRAVNDPDTVRYLLYGITRPDYDTRMTNLRALATLTGQTNDFAEGLSKLHTWRAYTALVRSLELSLTDVEQTKLNDKYWDEYYLRDMAERFCLMFVLELITKYGAEMLVKAKFVEKWLAKQYWGDEDVERQENFIYYMEHKNNRIVDIVTRIAHTTQGAKAILACNLVSTKASPSVNPDPNLSGFSVVLHSTLCNVDGEDEGLQAVEQTPRTREHSAEEQRLRRQHREAMVFNDGTRPIGREDIIERSHDSPS
;
A
#
# COMPACT_ATOMS: atom_id res chain seq x y z
N MET A 1 22.79 83.34 -47.28
CA MET A 1 22.58 82.22 -48.23
C MET A 1 21.32 81.50 -47.81
N THR A 2 20.34 81.47 -48.71
CA THR A 2 18.92 81.27 -48.42
C THR A 2 18.57 79.79 -48.22
N LEU A 3 17.80 79.45 -47.17
CA LEU A 3 17.25 78.11 -46.89
C LEU A 3 16.66 77.39 -48.11
N THR A 4 16.18 78.16 -49.08
CA THR A 4 15.61 77.69 -50.34
C THR A 4 16.62 77.02 -51.29
N SER A 5 17.92 77.29 -51.20
CA SER A 5 18.94 76.60 -52.03
C SER A 5 19.36 75.25 -51.42
N PHE A 6 19.32 75.14 -50.09
CA PHE A 6 19.60 73.91 -49.36
C PHE A 6 18.49 72.87 -49.53
N LEU A 7 17.23 73.32 -49.55
CA LEU A 7 16.05 72.48 -49.82
C LEU A 7 15.96 72.01 -51.29
N ARG A 8 16.72 72.61 -52.19
CA ARG A 8 16.74 72.28 -53.63
C ARG A 8 17.90 71.36 -54.03
N ASP A 9 18.74 70.99 -53.06
CA ASP A 9 19.83 70.04 -53.26
C ASP A 9 19.25 68.63 -53.39
N GLU A 10 19.53 67.96 -54.51
CA GLU A 10 19.03 66.63 -54.84
C GLU A 10 19.34 65.60 -53.74
N ARG A 11 20.45 65.79 -53.02
CA ARG A 11 20.85 64.92 -51.91
C ARG A 11 19.91 65.05 -50.71
N VAL A 12 19.46 66.27 -50.40
CA VAL A 12 18.52 66.55 -49.30
C VAL A 12 17.13 66.02 -49.64
N ILE A 13 16.72 66.12 -50.91
CA ILE A 13 15.46 65.55 -51.41
C ILE A 13 15.50 64.01 -51.32
N LEU A 14 16.60 63.38 -51.74
CA LEU A 14 16.74 61.92 -51.68
C LEU A 14 16.74 61.40 -50.24
N VAL A 15 17.43 62.08 -49.32
CA VAL A 15 17.38 61.76 -47.89
C VAL A 15 15.98 61.98 -47.32
N GLY A 16 15.29 63.06 -47.71
CA GLY A 16 13.92 63.33 -47.29
C GLY A 16 12.92 62.27 -47.76
N ILE A 17 13.03 61.81 -49.01
CA ILE A 17 12.21 60.72 -49.55
C ILE A 17 12.55 59.40 -48.85
N GLY A 18 13.83 59.12 -48.60
CA GLY A 18 14.27 57.95 -47.83
C GLY A 18 13.70 57.92 -46.42
N ALA A 19 13.73 59.07 -45.72
CA ALA A 19 13.16 59.20 -44.38
C ALA A 19 11.64 59.05 -44.38
N ALA A 20 10.94 59.64 -45.36
CA ALA A 20 9.49 59.54 -45.47
C ALA A 20 9.02 58.11 -45.80
N THR A 21 9.71 57.43 -46.72
CA THR A 21 9.40 56.04 -47.09
C THR A 21 9.68 55.08 -45.94
N PHE A 22 10.80 55.24 -45.24
CA PHE A 22 11.10 54.46 -44.04
C PHE A 22 10.06 54.71 -42.94
N GLY A 23 9.67 55.97 -42.71
CA GLY A 23 8.62 56.33 -41.76
C GLY A 23 7.27 55.67 -42.08
N MET A 24 6.85 55.70 -43.35
CA MET A 24 5.61 55.06 -43.79
C MET A 24 5.63 53.54 -43.60
N ILE A 25 6.72 52.86 -43.97
CA ILE A 25 6.84 51.41 -43.81
C ILE A 25 6.82 51.03 -42.33
N THR A 26 7.53 51.79 -41.49
CA THR A 26 7.60 51.56 -40.04
C THR A 26 6.24 51.77 -39.38
N MET A 27 5.51 52.82 -39.78
CA MET A 27 4.17 53.09 -39.28
C MET A 27 3.17 52.02 -39.72
N MET A 28 3.25 51.58 -40.98
CA MET A 28 2.38 50.52 -41.50
C MET A 28 2.64 49.18 -40.80
N THR A 29 3.91 48.84 -40.56
CA THR A 29 4.25 47.62 -39.81
C THR A 29 3.79 47.70 -38.36
N GLN A 30 3.97 48.82 -37.68
CA GLN A 30 3.46 49.00 -36.31
C GLN A 30 1.94 48.91 -36.23
N MET A 31 1.22 49.51 -37.18
CA MET A 31 -0.25 49.46 -37.23
C MET A 31 -0.74 48.03 -37.49
N LEU A 32 -0.08 47.30 -38.40
CA LEU A 32 -0.42 45.91 -38.69
C LEU A 32 -0.09 44.98 -37.52
N THR A 33 1.02 45.18 -36.81
CA THR A 33 1.32 44.42 -35.60
C THR A 33 0.31 44.72 -34.50
N TYR A 34 -0.08 45.98 -34.34
CA TYR A 34 -1.10 46.36 -33.36
C TYR A 34 -2.45 45.68 -33.66
N ILE A 35 -2.92 45.74 -34.91
CA ILE A 35 -4.17 45.09 -35.33
C ILE A 35 -4.06 43.56 -35.21
N ARG A 36 -2.92 42.96 -35.55
CA ARG A 36 -2.70 41.53 -35.40
C ARG A 36 -2.78 41.11 -33.93
N ASP A 37 -2.12 41.84 -33.05
CA ASP A 37 -2.05 41.51 -31.62
C ASP A 37 -3.41 41.73 -30.94
N ASP A 38 -4.20 42.71 -31.39
CA ASP A 38 -5.56 42.97 -30.90
C ASP A 38 -6.58 41.92 -31.41
N ASN A 39 -6.31 41.32 -32.57
CA ASN A 39 -7.14 40.26 -33.17
C ASN A 39 -6.59 38.85 -32.93
N GLU A 40 -5.48 38.71 -32.19
CA GLU A 40 -4.97 37.40 -31.82
C GLU A 40 -5.93 36.77 -30.82
N VAL A 41 -6.79 35.87 -31.31
CA VAL A 41 -7.66 35.04 -30.47
C VAL A 41 -6.75 34.12 -29.67
N LYS A 42 -6.34 34.57 -28.49
CA LYS A 42 -5.68 33.72 -27.51
C LYS A 42 -6.66 32.59 -27.23
N ILE A 43 -6.34 31.39 -27.72
CA ILE A 43 -7.01 30.16 -27.30
C ILE A 43 -6.79 30.13 -25.79
N THR A 44 -7.79 30.56 -25.03
CA THR A 44 -7.72 30.48 -23.58
C THR A 44 -7.45 29.02 -23.29
N PRO A 45 -6.32 28.66 -22.65
CA PRO A 45 -6.14 27.30 -22.20
C PRO A 45 -7.42 26.96 -21.43
N PRO A 46 -8.09 25.84 -21.74
CA PRO A 46 -9.32 25.50 -21.06
C PRO A 46 -9.02 25.64 -19.57
N LYS A 47 -9.80 26.48 -18.87
CA LYS A 47 -9.69 26.56 -17.41
C LYS A 47 -9.67 25.11 -16.96
N THR A 48 -8.62 24.71 -16.26
CA THR A 48 -8.56 23.41 -15.62
C THR A 48 -9.67 23.42 -14.58
N GLN A 49 -10.89 23.11 -15.01
CA GLN A 49 -11.93 22.69 -14.10
C GLN A 49 -11.36 21.43 -13.49
N TYR A 50 -10.99 21.54 -12.22
CA TYR A 50 -10.76 20.36 -11.42
C TYR A 50 -12.05 19.56 -11.51
N ILE A 51 -11.97 18.40 -12.17
CA ILE A 51 -13.06 17.44 -12.22
C ILE A 51 -13.29 17.06 -10.75
N THR A 52 -14.35 17.58 -10.16
CA THR A 52 -14.76 17.24 -8.81
C THR A 52 -15.52 15.92 -8.86
N GLN A 53 -15.59 15.21 -7.74
CA GLN A 53 -16.41 14.01 -7.59
C GLN A 53 -17.83 14.20 -8.13
N GLU A 54 -18.43 15.38 -7.88
CA GLU A 54 -19.77 15.73 -8.36
C GLU A 54 -19.88 15.74 -9.89
N THR A 55 -18.81 16.11 -10.61
CA THR A 55 -18.78 16.05 -12.08
C THR A 55 -18.63 14.63 -12.62
N GLU A 56 -17.95 13.74 -11.88
CA GLU A 56 -17.88 12.32 -12.21
C GLU A 56 -19.21 11.60 -11.95
N ASP A 57 -19.89 11.96 -10.86
CA ASP A 57 -21.21 11.45 -10.50
C ASP A 57 -22.31 11.92 -11.46
N ALA A 58 -22.16 13.11 -12.04
CA ALA A 58 -23.09 13.68 -13.01
C ALA A 58 -23.10 12.94 -14.36
N LEU A 59 -22.08 12.11 -14.66
CA LEU A 59 -22.09 11.26 -15.85
C LEU A 59 -23.18 10.19 -15.71
N GLY A 60 -24.13 10.16 -16.65
CA GLY A 60 -25.14 9.11 -16.71
C GLY A 60 -24.52 7.72 -16.93
N LEU A 61 -25.10 6.68 -16.30
CA LEU A 61 -24.62 5.30 -16.43
C LEU A 61 -24.58 4.81 -17.89
N GLU A 62 -25.55 5.24 -18.71
CA GLU A 62 -25.58 4.91 -20.15
C GLU A 62 -24.39 5.52 -20.90
N THR A 63 -23.97 6.73 -20.53
CA THR A 63 -22.78 7.37 -21.10
C THR A 63 -21.53 6.61 -20.70
N LEU A 64 -21.45 6.21 -19.43
CA LEU A 64 -20.31 5.46 -18.91
C LEU A 64 -20.19 4.09 -19.60
N ASP A 65 -21.30 3.40 -19.82
CA ASP A 65 -21.36 2.13 -20.57
C ASP A 65 -20.79 2.28 -22.00
N LYS A 66 -21.18 3.36 -22.71
CA LYS A 66 -20.61 3.67 -24.03
C LYS A 66 -19.11 3.97 -23.97
N LEU A 67 -18.64 4.66 -22.93
CA LEU A 67 -17.21 4.96 -22.74
C LEU A 67 -16.40 3.71 -22.40
N LEU A 68 -16.97 2.76 -21.66
CA LEU A 68 -16.36 1.46 -21.37
C LEU A 68 -16.19 0.61 -22.63
N CYS A 69 -17.09 0.73 -23.60
CA CYS A 69 -16.98 0.06 -24.91
C CYS A 69 -16.13 0.83 -25.93
N HIS A 70 -15.54 1.97 -25.57
CA HIS A 70 -14.82 2.81 -26.52
C HIS A 70 -13.52 2.14 -27.02
N PRO A 71 -13.15 2.24 -28.32
CA PRO A 71 -11.96 1.58 -28.85
C PRO A 71 -10.65 2.13 -28.26
N ASN A 72 -10.62 3.41 -27.90
CA ASN A 72 -9.46 4.02 -27.25
C ASN A 72 -9.29 3.53 -25.81
N PHE A 73 -8.15 2.89 -25.52
CA PHE A 73 -7.79 2.39 -24.20
C PHE A 73 -7.82 3.48 -23.12
N SER A 74 -7.30 4.67 -23.38
CA SER A 74 -7.24 5.75 -22.39
C SER A 74 -8.63 6.21 -21.96
N ILE A 75 -9.60 6.21 -22.88
CA ILE A 75 -10.98 6.58 -22.57
C ILE A 75 -11.64 5.48 -21.73
N ARG A 76 -11.42 4.20 -22.07
CA ARG A 76 -11.92 3.09 -21.26
C ARG A 76 -11.34 3.08 -19.86
N ASP A 77 -10.03 3.30 -19.73
CA ASP A 77 -9.33 3.29 -18.44
C ASP A 77 -9.88 4.37 -17.51
N VAL A 78 -10.09 5.58 -18.02
CA VAL A 78 -10.73 6.66 -17.26
C VAL A 78 -12.18 6.31 -16.90
N ALA A 79 -12.95 5.73 -17.83
CA ALA A 79 -14.31 5.29 -17.56
C ALA A 79 -14.38 4.18 -16.48
N ILE A 80 -13.44 3.24 -16.49
CA ILE A 80 -13.31 2.21 -15.45
C ILE A 80 -13.03 2.85 -14.09
N LYS A 81 -12.11 3.81 -14.02
CA LYS A 81 -11.78 4.52 -12.77
C LYS A 81 -12.98 5.28 -12.21
N ILE A 82 -13.67 6.05 -13.05
CA ILE A 82 -14.91 6.75 -12.67
C ILE A 82 -15.95 5.76 -12.16
N LEU A 83 -16.18 4.64 -12.87
CA LEU A 83 -17.12 3.61 -12.43
C LEU A 83 -16.72 3.03 -11.07
N CYS A 84 -15.44 2.69 -10.90
CA CYS A 84 -14.95 2.06 -9.68
C CYS A 84 -15.05 3.01 -8.49
N ASP A 85 -14.68 4.27 -8.67
CA ASP A 85 -14.73 5.27 -7.61
C ASP A 85 -16.17 5.53 -7.14
N ARG A 86 -17.10 5.65 -8.09
CA ARG A 86 -18.54 5.74 -7.81
C ARG A 86 -19.07 4.53 -7.03
N ALA A 87 -18.71 3.33 -7.49
CA ALA A 87 -19.19 2.09 -6.88
C ALA A 87 -18.58 1.84 -5.48
N VAL A 88 -17.35 2.29 -5.21
CA VAL A 88 -16.72 2.22 -3.89
C VAL A 88 -17.36 3.21 -2.91
N ASN A 89 -17.79 4.36 -3.41
CA ASN A 89 -18.45 5.38 -2.59
C ASN A 89 -19.95 5.12 -2.36
N ASP A 90 -20.59 4.26 -3.17
CA ASP A 90 -21.96 3.81 -2.96
C ASP A 90 -22.06 2.64 -1.95
N PRO A 91 -22.65 2.86 -0.75
CA PRO A 91 -22.75 1.81 0.27
C PRO A 91 -23.63 0.64 -0.14
N ASP A 92 -24.64 0.87 -1.01
CA ASP A 92 -25.55 -0.20 -1.43
C ASP A 92 -24.86 -1.16 -2.40
N THR A 93 -24.05 -0.65 -3.32
CA THR A 93 -23.18 -1.46 -4.19
C THR A 93 -22.20 -2.31 -3.39
N VAL A 94 -21.47 -1.71 -2.44
CA VAL A 94 -20.55 -2.47 -1.57
C VAL A 94 -21.30 -3.54 -0.77
N ARG A 95 -22.47 -3.21 -0.23
CA ARG A 95 -23.31 -4.17 0.51
C ARG A 95 -23.79 -5.31 -0.38
N TYR A 96 -24.16 -5.02 -1.64
CA TYR A 96 -24.57 -6.03 -2.61
C TYR A 96 -23.43 -7.00 -2.92
N LEU A 97 -22.23 -6.49 -3.18
CA LEU A 97 -21.04 -7.30 -3.45
C LEU A 97 -20.66 -8.17 -2.24
N LEU A 98 -20.64 -7.58 -1.04
CA LEU A 98 -20.39 -8.32 0.20
C LEU A 98 -21.44 -9.39 0.47
N TYR A 99 -22.69 -9.16 0.09
CA TYR A 99 -23.72 -10.19 0.16
C TYR A 99 -23.50 -11.29 -0.87
N GLY A 100 -23.10 -10.92 -2.09
CA GLY A 100 -22.78 -11.84 -3.18
C GLY A 100 -21.69 -12.85 -2.83
N ILE A 101 -20.63 -12.43 -2.11
CA ILE A 101 -19.56 -13.35 -1.67
C ILE A 101 -20.00 -14.34 -0.59
N THR A 102 -21.13 -14.12 0.08
CA THR A 102 -21.67 -15.07 1.08
C THR A 102 -22.54 -16.18 0.48
N ARG A 103 -22.76 -16.15 -0.85
CA ARG A 103 -23.62 -17.11 -1.54
C ARG A 103 -22.92 -18.45 -1.76
N PRO A 104 -23.65 -19.58 -1.70
CA PRO A 104 -23.07 -20.91 -1.94
C PRO A 104 -22.68 -21.14 -3.40
N ASP A 105 -23.23 -20.36 -4.34
CA ASP A 105 -22.88 -20.45 -5.76
C ASP A 105 -21.48 -19.89 -6.04
N TYR A 106 -20.59 -20.72 -6.60
CA TYR A 106 -19.19 -20.39 -6.82
C TYR A 106 -19.01 -19.25 -7.83
N ASP A 107 -19.71 -19.32 -8.97
CA ASP A 107 -19.58 -18.32 -10.03
C ASP A 107 -20.05 -16.94 -9.58
N THR A 108 -21.15 -16.89 -8.83
CA THR A 108 -21.60 -15.66 -8.18
C THR A 108 -20.55 -15.14 -7.20
N ARG A 109 -20.00 -15.96 -6.30
CA ARG A 109 -18.95 -15.50 -5.38
C ARG A 109 -17.72 -14.97 -6.11
N MET A 110 -17.24 -15.71 -7.10
CA MET A 110 -16.06 -15.35 -7.89
C MET A 110 -16.26 -14.02 -8.61
N THR A 111 -17.42 -13.84 -9.24
CA THR A 111 -17.77 -12.59 -9.92
C THR A 111 -17.78 -11.42 -8.95
N ASN A 112 -18.38 -11.59 -7.76
CA ASN A 112 -18.42 -10.54 -6.75
C ASN A 112 -17.03 -10.26 -6.15
N LEU A 113 -16.19 -11.27 -5.92
CA LEU A 113 -14.81 -11.09 -5.43
C LEU A 113 -13.93 -10.38 -6.45
N ARG A 114 -14.05 -10.73 -7.74
CA ARG A 114 -13.34 -10.05 -8.83
C ARG A 114 -13.79 -8.59 -8.94
N ALA A 115 -15.10 -8.34 -8.90
CA ALA A 115 -15.64 -6.99 -8.88
C ALA A 115 -15.08 -6.20 -7.69
N LEU A 116 -15.11 -6.77 -6.48
CA LEU A 116 -14.54 -6.14 -5.28
C LEU A 116 -13.04 -5.81 -5.48
N ALA A 117 -12.27 -6.72 -6.07
CA ALA A 117 -10.83 -6.54 -6.27
C ALA A 117 -10.52 -5.47 -7.33
N THR A 118 -11.34 -5.41 -8.39
CA THR A 118 -11.26 -4.34 -9.38
C THR A 118 -11.61 -2.99 -8.75
N LEU A 119 -12.69 -2.93 -7.96
CA LEU A 119 -13.12 -1.72 -7.28
C LEU A 119 -12.03 -1.15 -6.35
N THR A 120 -11.45 -1.99 -5.48
CA THR A 120 -10.40 -1.52 -4.56
C THR A 120 -9.05 -1.30 -5.24
N GLY A 121 -8.79 -1.97 -6.36
CA GLY A 121 -7.53 -1.86 -7.11
C GLY A 121 -7.42 -0.65 -8.03
N GLN A 122 -8.56 -0.10 -8.47
CA GLN A 122 -8.61 1.02 -9.43
C GLN A 122 -8.78 2.40 -8.77
N THR A 123 -9.08 2.47 -7.48
CA THR A 123 -9.12 3.73 -6.74
C THR A 123 -7.72 4.33 -6.64
N ASN A 124 -7.61 5.65 -6.83
CA ASN A 124 -6.33 6.40 -6.86
C ASN A 124 -5.44 6.12 -5.63
N ASP A 125 -6.06 5.83 -4.48
CA ASP A 125 -5.42 5.21 -3.32
C ASP A 125 -6.09 3.86 -3.01
N PHE A 126 -5.35 2.76 -3.18
CA PHE A 126 -5.76 1.42 -2.73
C PHE A 126 -6.20 1.43 -1.25
N ALA A 127 -5.54 2.27 -0.45
CA ALA A 127 -5.82 2.49 0.95
C ALA A 127 -7.22 3.08 1.22
N GLU A 128 -7.76 3.88 0.29
CA GLU A 128 -9.07 4.53 0.43
C GLU A 128 -10.21 3.54 0.17
N GLY A 129 -10.16 2.78 -0.92
CA GLY A 129 -11.13 1.72 -1.19
C GLY A 129 -11.16 0.66 -0.08
N LEU A 130 -9.98 0.30 0.46
CA LEU A 130 -9.87 -0.63 1.58
C LEU A 130 -10.47 -0.07 2.88
N SER A 131 -10.50 1.25 3.07
CA SER A 131 -11.13 1.87 4.23
C SER A 131 -12.65 1.68 4.26
N LYS A 132 -13.29 1.67 3.10
CA LYS A 132 -14.74 1.39 2.98
C LYS A 132 -15.07 -0.05 3.34
N LEU A 133 -14.13 -0.97 3.13
CA LEU A 133 -14.24 -2.38 3.54
C LEU A 133 -13.91 -2.63 5.01
N HIS A 134 -13.45 -1.63 5.76
CA HIS A 134 -13.18 -1.78 7.19
C HIS A 134 -14.48 -1.76 8.02
N THR A 135 -15.33 -2.76 7.80
CA THR A 135 -16.60 -2.94 8.51
C THR A 135 -16.73 -4.38 8.99
N TRP A 136 -17.35 -4.58 10.15
CA TRP A 136 -17.56 -5.93 10.70
C TRP A 136 -18.24 -6.87 9.68
N ARG A 137 -19.18 -6.33 8.89
CA ARG A 137 -19.90 -7.06 7.84
C ARG A 137 -18.93 -7.61 6.79
N ALA A 138 -17.98 -6.80 6.33
CA ALA A 138 -17.00 -7.23 5.35
C ALA A 138 -16.13 -8.38 5.88
N TYR A 139 -15.59 -8.27 7.11
CA TYR A 139 -14.81 -9.36 7.73
C TYR A 139 -15.63 -10.65 7.82
N THR A 140 -16.89 -10.58 8.26
CA THR A 140 -17.73 -11.78 8.34
C THR A 140 -18.11 -12.35 6.99
N ALA A 141 -18.29 -11.50 5.97
CA ALA A 141 -18.58 -11.94 4.61
C ALA A 141 -17.35 -12.64 4.00
N LEU A 142 -16.15 -12.10 4.20
CA LEU A 142 -14.89 -12.73 3.78
C LEU A 142 -14.67 -14.07 4.49
N VAL A 143 -14.84 -14.13 5.81
CA VAL A 143 -14.73 -15.39 6.57
C VAL A 143 -15.80 -16.41 6.13
N ARG A 144 -17.01 -15.95 5.81
CA ARG A 144 -18.06 -16.84 5.30
C ARG A 144 -17.73 -17.37 3.90
N SER A 145 -17.18 -16.53 3.02
CA SER A 145 -16.72 -16.94 1.69
C SER A 145 -15.59 -17.96 1.79
N LEU A 146 -14.65 -17.77 2.72
CA LEU A 146 -13.60 -18.75 3.04
C LEU A 146 -14.19 -20.06 3.58
N GLU A 147 -15.17 -20.00 4.48
CA GLU A 147 -15.83 -21.21 4.97
C GLU A 147 -16.50 -22.02 3.85
N LEU A 148 -17.02 -21.35 2.81
CA LEU A 148 -17.57 -22.01 1.63
C LEU A 148 -16.47 -22.57 0.70
N SER A 149 -15.28 -21.95 0.65
CA SER A 149 -14.17 -22.47 -0.16
C SER A 149 -13.69 -23.85 0.29
N LEU A 150 -13.89 -24.19 1.56
CA LEU A 150 -13.61 -25.53 2.10
C LEU A 150 -14.39 -26.65 1.42
N THR A 151 -15.55 -26.34 0.83
CA THR A 151 -16.42 -27.33 0.15
C THR A 151 -16.25 -27.33 -1.36
N ASP A 152 -15.61 -26.31 -1.93
CA ASP A 152 -15.47 -26.17 -3.38
C ASP A 152 -14.39 -27.10 -3.95
N VAL A 153 -13.34 -27.38 -3.17
CA VAL A 153 -12.17 -28.16 -3.59
C VAL A 153 -11.86 -29.25 -2.56
N GLU A 154 -11.45 -30.42 -3.05
CA GLU A 154 -10.96 -31.50 -2.20
C GLU A 154 -9.69 -31.06 -1.46
N GLN A 155 -9.72 -31.16 -0.14
CA GLN A 155 -8.61 -30.69 0.69
C GLN A 155 -7.43 -31.66 0.61
N THR A 156 -6.27 -31.15 0.22
CA THR A 156 -5.02 -31.90 0.30
C THR A 156 -4.43 -31.80 1.71
N LYS A 157 -3.80 -32.88 2.16
CA LYS A 157 -3.11 -32.91 3.45
C LYS A 157 -1.93 -31.95 3.44
N LEU A 158 -1.87 -31.06 4.43
CA LEU A 158 -0.85 -30.01 4.54
C LEU A 158 0.43 -30.49 5.24
N ASN A 159 0.99 -31.61 4.79
CA ASN A 159 2.18 -32.23 5.39
C ASN A 159 3.45 -32.12 4.52
N ASP A 160 3.36 -31.58 3.30
CA ASP A 160 4.51 -31.48 2.41
C ASP A 160 5.48 -30.38 2.85
N LYS A 161 6.67 -30.80 3.26
CA LYS A 161 7.79 -29.95 3.66
C LYS A 161 8.28 -29.05 2.53
N TYR A 162 8.37 -29.56 1.31
CA TYR A 162 9.08 -28.96 0.19
C TYR A 162 8.18 -28.19 -0.78
N TRP A 163 6.86 -28.39 -0.67
CA TRP A 163 5.90 -27.77 -1.58
C TRP A 163 5.03 -26.72 -0.89
N ASP A 164 4.89 -25.53 -1.48
CA ASP A 164 3.93 -24.51 -1.02
C ASP A 164 2.63 -24.62 -1.82
N GLU A 165 1.60 -25.16 -1.19
CA GLU A 165 0.30 -25.38 -1.82
C GLU A 165 -0.51 -24.09 -1.98
N TYR A 166 -0.08 -22.99 -1.35
CA TYR A 166 -0.80 -21.72 -1.38
C TYR A 166 -1.12 -21.23 -2.80
N TYR A 167 -0.21 -21.45 -3.76
CA TYR A 167 -0.41 -21.03 -5.15
C TYR A 167 -1.41 -21.88 -5.93
N LEU A 168 -1.65 -23.12 -5.46
CA LEU A 168 -2.63 -24.05 -6.04
C LEU A 168 -4.03 -23.91 -5.41
N ARG A 169 -4.15 -23.13 -4.33
CA ARG A 169 -5.45 -22.84 -3.71
C ARG A 169 -6.39 -22.16 -4.69
N ASP A 170 -7.68 -22.38 -4.46
CA ASP A 170 -8.74 -21.80 -5.27
C ASP A 170 -8.63 -20.27 -5.36
N MET A 171 -9.01 -19.72 -6.51
CA MET A 171 -8.88 -18.29 -6.76
C MET A 171 -9.78 -17.45 -5.83
N ALA A 172 -10.97 -17.94 -5.45
CA ALA A 172 -11.88 -17.23 -4.55
C ALA A 172 -11.30 -17.18 -3.15
N GLU A 173 -10.70 -18.28 -2.71
CA GLU A 173 -9.96 -18.36 -1.44
C GLU A 173 -8.77 -17.38 -1.43
N ARG A 174 -7.97 -17.37 -2.49
CA ARG A 174 -6.82 -16.47 -2.62
C ARG A 174 -7.23 -14.99 -2.62
N PHE A 175 -8.36 -14.64 -3.23
CA PHE A 175 -8.92 -13.29 -3.13
C PHE A 175 -9.34 -12.94 -1.70
N CYS A 176 -10.01 -13.85 -1.00
CA CYS A 176 -10.41 -13.59 0.38
C CYS A 176 -9.18 -13.40 1.28
N LEU A 177 -8.15 -14.25 1.15
CA LEU A 177 -6.90 -14.12 1.90
C LEU A 177 -6.13 -12.84 1.55
N MET A 178 -6.19 -12.39 0.29
CA MET A 178 -5.65 -11.09 -0.11
C MET A 178 -6.31 -9.94 0.67
N PHE A 179 -7.64 -9.83 0.60
CA PHE A 179 -8.38 -8.78 1.31
C PHE A 179 -8.18 -8.83 2.81
N VAL A 180 -8.20 -10.03 3.38
CA VAL A 180 -7.97 -10.22 4.82
C VAL A 180 -6.58 -9.71 5.21
N LEU A 181 -5.52 -10.11 4.48
CA LEU A 181 -4.16 -9.66 4.77
C LEU A 181 -4.02 -8.13 4.68
N GLU A 182 -4.60 -7.51 3.65
CA GLU A 182 -4.55 -6.07 3.46
C GLU A 182 -5.28 -5.33 4.59
N LEU A 183 -6.48 -5.80 4.95
CA LEU A 183 -7.29 -5.23 6.03
C LEU A 183 -6.57 -5.31 7.39
N ILE A 184 -6.03 -6.47 7.75
CA ILE A 184 -5.33 -6.62 9.03
C ILE A 184 -3.98 -5.92 9.03
N THR A 185 -3.36 -5.74 7.86
CA THR A 185 -2.10 -5.00 7.75
C THR A 185 -2.28 -3.54 8.08
N LYS A 186 -3.40 -2.95 7.64
CA LYS A 186 -3.71 -1.55 7.88
C LYS A 186 -4.39 -1.29 9.23
N TYR A 187 -5.27 -2.18 9.68
CA TYR A 187 -6.15 -1.90 10.83
C TYR A 187 -6.04 -2.89 12.00
N GLY A 188 -5.15 -3.89 11.90
CA GLY A 188 -4.96 -4.91 12.94
C GLY A 188 -5.91 -6.11 12.82
N ALA A 189 -5.61 -7.17 13.58
CA ALA A 189 -6.26 -8.47 13.46
C ALA A 189 -7.55 -8.63 14.30
N GLU A 190 -7.87 -7.69 15.20
CA GLU A 190 -8.95 -7.85 16.18
C GLU A 190 -10.32 -8.16 15.57
N MET A 191 -10.70 -7.47 14.48
CA MET A 191 -11.98 -7.72 13.82
C MET A 191 -12.04 -9.05 13.10
N LEU A 192 -10.91 -9.51 12.57
CA LEU A 192 -10.82 -10.83 11.95
C LEU A 192 -11.00 -11.95 12.99
N VAL A 193 -10.41 -11.77 14.17
CA VAL A 193 -10.58 -12.69 15.31
C VAL A 193 -12.04 -12.69 15.76
N LYS A 194 -12.67 -11.52 15.91
CA LYS A 194 -14.11 -11.42 16.24
C LYS A 194 -15.02 -12.08 15.18
N ALA A 195 -14.60 -12.06 13.91
CA ALA A 195 -15.32 -12.73 12.82
C ALA A 195 -15.15 -14.26 12.83
N LYS A 196 -14.37 -14.81 13.77
CA LYS A 196 -14.09 -16.24 13.95
C LYS A 196 -13.36 -16.90 12.79
N PHE A 197 -12.38 -16.20 12.22
CA PHE A 197 -11.56 -16.72 11.12
C PHE A 197 -10.86 -18.04 11.50
N VAL A 198 -10.34 -18.13 12.73
CA VAL A 198 -9.62 -19.31 13.21
C VAL A 198 -10.55 -20.52 13.28
N GLU A 199 -11.71 -20.36 13.91
CA GLU A 199 -12.66 -21.43 14.19
C GLU A 199 -13.44 -21.85 12.95
N LYS A 200 -13.77 -20.90 12.06
CA LYS A 200 -14.61 -21.19 10.90
C LYS A 200 -13.85 -21.70 9.70
N TRP A 201 -12.58 -21.33 9.56
CA TRP A 201 -11.79 -21.66 8.38
C TRP A 201 -10.43 -22.30 8.71
N LEU A 202 -9.58 -21.65 9.52
CA LEU A 202 -8.21 -22.12 9.76
C LEU A 202 -8.18 -23.52 10.40
N ALA A 203 -8.99 -23.73 11.44
CA ALA A 203 -9.07 -25.00 12.17
C ALA A 203 -9.70 -26.14 11.35
N LYS A 204 -10.41 -25.80 10.27
CA LYS A 204 -11.07 -26.76 9.38
C LYS A 204 -10.24 -27.16 8.15
N GLN A 205 -9.03 -26.60 8.02
CA GLN A 205 -8.07 -27.06 7.01
C GLN A 205 -7.55 -28.46 7.37
N TYR A 206 -7.12 -29.22 6.36
CA TYR A 206 -6.64 -30.57 6.56
C TYR A 206 -5.17 -30.63 7.04
N TRP A 207 -4.98 -30.35 8.33
CA TRP A 207 -3.67 -30.35 8.99
C TRP A 207 -3.13 -31.77 9.30
N GLY A 208 -3.99 -32.79 9.36
CA GLY A 208 -3.63 -34.12 9.84
C GLY A 208 -4.85 -34.91 10.29
N ASP A 209 -4.68 -36.23 10.46
CA ASP A 209 -5.76 -37.13 10.90
C ASP A 209 -5.83 -37.21 12.43
N GLU A 210 -4.67 -37.18 13.09
CA GLU A 210 -4.52 -37.19 14.55
C GLU A 210 -4.21 -35.80 15.10
N ASP A 211 -4.63 -35.51 16.34
CA ASP A 211 -4.41 -34.20 16.96
C ASP A 211 -2.93 -33.84 17.10
N VAL A 212 -2.06 -34.83 17.34
CA VAL A 212 -0.60 -34.62 17.44
C VAL A 212 -0.04 -34.26 16.07
N GLU A 213 -0.39 -35.00 15.03
CA GLU A 213 0.02 -34.73 13.65
C GLU A 213 -0.45 -33.35 13.18
N ARG A 214 -1.69 -32.97 13.52
CA ARG A 214 -2.24 -31.64 13.21
C ARG A 214 -1.41 -30.52 13.81
N GLN A 215 -0.99 -30.66 15.07
CA GLN A 215 -0.18 -29.67 15.76
C GLN A 215 1.23 -29.57 15.17
N GLU A 216 1.87 -30.72 14.92
CA GLU A 216 3.20 -30.76 14.31
C GLU A 216 3.22 -30.13 12.91
N ASN A 217 2.27 -30.51 12.05
CA ASN A 217 2.17 -29.96 10.69
C ASN A 217 1.85 -28.46 10.70
N PHE A 218 0.95 -28.01 11.59
CA PHE A 218 0.61 -26.59 11.71
C PHE A 218 1.81 -25.75 12.16
N ILE A 219 2.53 -26.18 13.21
CA ILE A 219 3.73 -25.51 13.70
C ILE A 219 4.79 -25.49 12.60
N TYR A 220 5.05 -26.64 11.98
CA TYR A 220 6.00 -26.76 10.89
C TYR A 220 5.67 -25.78 9.74
N TYR A 221 4.41 -25.72 9.33
CA TYR A 221 3.94 -24.83 8.27
C TYR A 221 4.20 -23.36 8.61
N MET A 222 3.86 -22.93 9.83
CA MET A 222 4.04 -21.54 10.27
C MET A 222 5.51 -21.10 10.33
N GLU A 223 6.43 -22.05 10.52
CA GLU A 223 7.86 -21.75 10.68
C GLU A 223 8.63 -21.78 9.37
N HIS A 224 8.19 -22.60 8.41
CA HIS A 224 8.96 -22.89 7.20
C HIS A 224 8.34 -22.30 5.93
N LYS A 225 7.03 -21.99 5.93
CA LYS A 225 6.37 -21.38 4.77
C LYS A 225 6.41 -19.87 4.87
N ASN A 226 6.44 -19.21 3.72
CA ASN A 226 6.38 -17.74 3.61
C ASN A 226 5.27 -17.36 2.64
N ASN A 227 4.02 -17.48 3.11
CA ASN A 227 2.83 -17.17 2.32
C ASN A 227 1.84 -16.35 3.15
N ARG A 228 0.79 -15.84 2.50
CA ARG A 228 -0.17 -14.93 3.15
C ARG A 228 -0.87 -15.54 4.36
N ILE A 229 -1.01 -16.87 4.42
CA ILE A 229 -1.63 -17.54 5.57
C ILE A 229 -0.72 -17.38 6.79
N VAL A 230 0.59 -17.61 6.64
CA VAL A 230 1.56 -17.41 7.73
C VAL A 230 1.54 -15.95 8.20
N ASP A 231 1.51 -14.98 7.27
CA ASP A 231 1.42 -13.55 7.62
C ASP A 231 0.13 -13.19 8.37
N ILE A 232 -1.00 -13.78 7.98
CA ILE A 232 -2.28 -13.57 8.66
C ILE A 232 -2.23 -14.17 10.07
N VAL A 233 -1.78 -15.42 10.18
CA VAL A 233 -1.78 -16.17 11.45
C VAL A 233 -0.78 -15.59 12.44
N THR A 234 0.40 -15.15 12.00
CA THR A 234 1.38 -14.46 12.87
C THR A 234 0.80 -13.17 13.45
N ARG A 235 0.10 -12.36 12.64
CA ARG A 235 -0.60 -11.15 13.13
C ARG A 235 -1.75 -11.47 14.08
N ILE A 236 -2.50 -12.55 13.84
CA ILE A 236 -3.53 -13.04 14.77
C ILE A 236 -2.88 -13.46 16.10
N ALA A 237 -1.74 -14.16 16.05
CA ALA A 237 -1.05 -14.65 17.24
C ALA A 237 -0.51 -13.52 18.13
N HIS A 238 -0.21 -12.35 17.57
CA HIS A 238 0.14 -11.14 18.34
C HIS A 238 -1.06 -10.54 19.12
N THR A 239 -2.29 -10.95 18.82
CA THR A 239 -3.47 -10.53 19.58
C THR A 239 -3.81 -11.56 20.65
N THR A 240 -4.14 -11.10 21.85
CA THR A 240 -4.46 -11.97 22.99
C THR A 240 -5.68 -12.85 22.71
N GLN A 241 -6.72 -12.28 22.08
CA GLN A 241 -7.91 -13.02 21.66
C GLN A 241 -7.59 -14.04 20.55
N GLY A 242 -6.71 -13.67 19.61
CA GLY A 242 -6.29 -14.56 18.52
C GLY A 242 -5.47 -15.75 19.02
N ALA A 243 -4.50 -15.51 19.90
CA ALA A 243 -3.73 -16.56 20.54
C ALA A 243 -4.61 -17.54 21.33
N LYS A 244 -5.58 -17.02 22.10
CA LYS A 244 -6.59 -17.85 22.80
C LYS A 244 -7.44 -18.67 21.83
N ALA A 245 -7.83 -18.11 20.67
CA ALA A 245 -8.60 -18.82 19.66
C ALA A 245 -7.80 -19.97 19.00
N ILE A 246 -6.50 -19.75 18.74
CA ILE A 246 -5.61 -20.78 18.18
C ILE A 246 -5.47 -21.95 19.17
N LEU A 247 -5.28 -21.66 20.46
CA LEU A 247 -5.25 -22.69 21.50
C LEU A 247 -6.59 -23.42 21.65
N ALA A 248 -7.71 -22.69 21.64
CA ALA A 248 -9.05 -23.28 21.74
C ALA A 248 -9.38 -24.24 20.59
N CYS A 249 -8.75 -24.07 19.43
CA CYS A 249 -8.90 -24.94 18.28
C CYS A 249 -7.91 -26.12 18.26
N ASN A 250 -7.13 -26.33 19.33
CA ASN A 250 -6.11 -27.38 19.45
C ASN A 250 -5.05 -27.37 18.33
N LEU A 251 -4.81 -26.22 17.68
CA LEU A 251 -3.78 -26.08 16.64
C LEU A 251 -2.36 -26.05 17.22
N VAL A 252 -2.23 -25.65 18.48
CA VAL A 252 -0.95 -25.64 19.23
C VAL A 252 -1.21 -26.18 20.63
N SER A 253 -0.28 -26.97 21.16
CA SER A 253 -0.36 -27.49 22.53
C SER A 253 0.16 -26.47 23.54
N THR A 254 -0.64 -26.18 24.57
CA THR A 254 -0.21 -25.42 25.77
C THR A 254 0.90 -26.15 26.55
N LYS A 255 1.03 -27.47 26.35
CA LYS A 255 2.03 -28.32 27.02
C LYS A 255 3.34 -28.45 26.26
N ALA A 256 3.68 -27.50 25.40
CA ALA A 256 5.08 -27.27 25.04
C ALA A 256 5.82 -26.80 26.29
N SER A 257 6.06 -27.74 27.21
CA SER A 257 6.93 -27.62 28.37
C SER A 257 8.26 -27.06 27.89
N PRO A 258 8.90 -26.16 28.65
CA PRO A 258 10.22 -25.67 28.33
C PRO A 258 11.15 -26.88 28.24
N SER A 259 11.51 -27.29 27.02
CA SER A 259 12.67 -28.14 26.88
C SER A 259 13.82 -27.31 27.42
N VAL A 260 14.48 -27.84 28.44
CA VAL A 260 15.62 -27.27 29.18
C VAL A 260 16.81 -26.95 28.28
N ASN A 261 16.73 -27.27 26.99
CA ASN A 261 17.54 -26.69 25.94
C ASN A 261 16.62 -25.84 25.06
N PRO A 262 16.72 -24.50 25.08
CA PRO A 262 16.27 -23.74 23.92
C PRO A 262 17.18 -24.21 22.79
N ASP A 263 16.68 -25.08 21.91
CA ASP A 263 17.30 -25.19 20.61
C ASP A 263 17.36 -23.75 20.08
N PRO A 264 18.53 -23.21 19.73
CA PRO A 264 18.64 -21.84 19.22
C PRO A 264 17.87 -21.63 17.90
N ASN A 265 17.27 -22.70 17.38
CA ASN A 265 16.42 -22.77 16.20
C ASN A 265 14.92 -22.99 16.51
N LEU A 266 14.47 -22.92 17.78
CA LEU A 266 13.03 -22.93 18.14
C LEU A 266 12.39 -21.57 17.79
N SER A 267 12.38 -21.31 16.48
CA SER A 267 11.33 -20.75 15.64
C SER A 267 10.35 -19.72 16.22
N GLY A 268 10.32 -18.57 15.54
CA GLY A 268 9.63 -17.36 15.99
C GLY A 268 8.12 -17.48 16.22
N PHE A 269 7.39 -18.40 15.58
CA PHE A 269 5.93 -18.47 15.73
C PHE A 269 5.49 -18.95 17.12
N SER A 270 6.06 -20.06 17.60
CA SER A 270 5.74 -20.60 18.94
C SER A 270 6.12 -19.60 20.05
N VAL A 271 7.27 -18.93 19.88
CA VAL A 271 7.72 -17.86 20.77
C VAL A 271 6.73 -16.69 20.79
N VAL A 272 6.28 -16.21 19.63
CA VAL A 272 5.29 -15.11 19.54
C VAL A 272 3.98 -15.47 20.23
N LEU A 273 3.47 -16.68 20.02
CA LEU A 273 2.23 -17.13 20.64
C LEU A 273 2.36 -17.23 22.16
N HIS A 274 3.47 -17.80 22.65
CA HIS A 274 3.75 -17.92 24.09
C HIS A 274 3.93 -16.54 24.76
N SER A 275 4.75 -15.65 24.18
CA SER A 275 4.95 -14.29 24.71
C SER A 275 3.63 -13.52 24.82
N THR A 276 2.74 -13.67 23.84
CA THR A 276 1.44 -12.98 23.84
C THR A 276 0.52 -13.50 24.95
N LEU A 277 0.59 -14.79 25.29
CA LEU A 277 -0.21 -15.38 26.36
C LEU A 277 0.33 -15.05 27.76
N CYS A 278 1.65 -15.15 27.96
CA CYS A 278 2.27 -14.86 29.27
C CYS A 278 2.13 -13.39 29.68
N ASN A 279 2.07 -12.46 28.73
CA ASN A 279 1.85 -11.04 29.03
C ASN A 279 0.45 -10.74 29.60
N VAL A 280 -0.51 -11.67 29.50
CA VAL A 280 -1.90 -11.47 29.96
C VAL A 280 -2.14 -12.05 31.36
N ASP A 281 -1.43 -13.13 31.72
CA ASP A 281 -1.61 -13.81 33.01
C ASP A 281 -0.77 -13.16 34.14
N GLY A 282 -0.06 -12.07 33.86
CA GLY A 282 0.85 -11.38 34.78
C GLY A 282 0.22 -10.31 35.68
N GLU A 283 -0.98 -10.55 36.21
CA GLU A 283 -1.46 -9.81 37.39
C GLU A 283 -1.06 -10.58 38.65
N ASP A 284 -0.05 -10.05 39.35
CA ASP A 284 0.31 -10.32 40.75
C ASP A 284 1.05 -11.65 41.03
N GLU A 285 2.35 -11.73 40.68
CA GLU A 285 3.42 -12.15 41.61
C GLU A 285 4.76 -11.60 41.09
N GLY A 286 5.40 -10.74 41.88
CA GLY A 286 6.59 -10.02 41.48
C GLY A 286 7.77 -10.94 41.19
N LEU A 287 8.33 -10.86 39.98
CA LEU A 287 9.74 -11.06 39.65
C LEU A 287 10.02 -10.67 38.19
N GLN A 288 10.88 -9.65 38.05
CA GLN A 288 11.71 -9.27 36.90
C GLN A 288 11.03 -9.18 35.52
N ALA A 289 10.72 -7.94 35.15
CA ALA A 289 10.49 -7.53 33.77
C ALA A 289 11.61 -8.08 32.87
N VAL A 290 11.26 -9.02 31.99
CA VAL A 290 12.10 -9.36 30.84
C VAL A 290 11.96 -8.19 29.88
N GLU A 291 12.88 -7.24 30.06
CA GLU A 291 13.17 -6.16 29.14
C GLU A 291 13.30 -6.76 27.74
N GLN A 292 12.52 -6.23 26.80
CA GLN A 292 12.69 -6.49 25.37
C GLN A 292 14.18 -6.30 25.07
N THR A 293 14.88 -7.38 24.74
CA THR A 293 16.28 -7.31 24.33
C THR A 293 16.31 -7.02 22.84
N PRO A 294 16.67 -5.79 22.39
CA PRO A 294 17.43 -5.71 21.16
C PRO A 294 18.73 -6.47 21.44
N ARG A 295 19.22 -7.25 20.48
CA ARG A 295 20.49 -7.99 20.62
C ARG A 295 21.66 -7.02 20.86
N THR A 296 21.89 -6.64 22.12
CA THR A 296 23.13 -6.03 22.57
C THR A 296 24.05 -7.18 22.94
N ARG A 297 24.94 -7.51 22.00
CA ARG A 297 26.17 -8.26 22.27
C ARG A 297 26.79 -7.65 23.54
N GLU A 298 26.94 -8.45 24.59
CA GLU A 298 27.49 -7.99 25.87
C GLU A 298 28.87 -7.35 25.64
N HIS A 299 28.91 -6.02 25.65
CA HIS A 299 30.13 -5.24 25.61
C HIS A 299 30.36 -4.70 27.02
N SER A 300 31.52 -5.01 27.59
CA SER A 300 31.95 -4.56 28.92
C SER A 300 31.75 -3.05 29.07
N ALA A 301 31.41 -2.58 30.29
CA ALA A 301 31.21 -1.16 30.60
C ALA A 301 32.42 -0.28 30.21
N GLU A 302 33.60 -0.88 30.14
CA GLU A 302 34.84 -0.26 29.66
C GLU A 302 34.83 -0.03 28.14
N GLU A 303 34.28 -0.97 27.37
CA GLU A 303 34.17 -0.87 25.91
C GLU A 303 33.09 0.14 25.48
N GLN A 304 32.00 0.27 26.25
CA GLN A 304 31.01 1.32 26.03
C GLN A 304 31.54 2.73 26.35
N ARG A 305 32.44 2.86 27.34
CA ARG A 305 33.14 4.13 27.62
C ARG A 305 34.05 4.53 26.46
N LEU A 306 34.81 3.58 25.91
CA LEU A 306 35.66 3.82 24.73
C LEU A 306 34.84 4.30 23.52
N ARG A 307 33.69 3.67 23.25
CA ARG A 307 32.82 4.08 22.13
C ARG A 307 32.17 5.46 22.30
N ARG A 308 31.93 5.91 23.53
CA ARG A 308 31.43 7.27 23.81
C ARG A 308 32.51 8.33 23.59
N GLN A 309 33.78 7.99 23.84
CA GLN A 309 34.92 8.87 23.55
C GLN A 309 35.21 8.99 22.04
N HIS A 310 34.81 8.00 21.24
CA HIS A 310 35.15 7.87 19.82
C HIS A 310 34.13 8.41 18.81
N ARG A 311 33.11 9.18 19.24
CA ARG A 311 32.03 9.63 18.34
C ARG A 311 31.81 11.13 18.35
N GLU A 312 32.85 11.88 18.02
CA GLU A 312 32.72 13.28 17.61
C GLU A 312 33.46 13.45 16.28
N ALA A 313 32.70 13.41 15.18
CA ALA A 313 33.15 13.83 13.86
C ALA A 313 32.42 15.13 13.53
N MET A 314 33.15 16.16 13.13
CA MET A 314 32.57 17.43 12.69
C MET A 314 32.54 17.45 11.17
N VAL A 315 31.40 17.78 10.59
CA VAL A 315 31.23 17.87 9.13
C VAL A 315 31.11 19.34 8.73
N PHE A 316 32.00 19.82 7.88
CA PHE A 316 32.03 21.20 7.39
C PHE A 316 31.82 21.22 5.87
N ASN A 317 30.62 21.58 5.43
CA ASN A 317 30.29 21.75 4.02
C ASN A 317 29.77 23.18 3.78
N ASP A 318 30.33 23.87 2.79
CA ASP A 318 29.98 25.23 2.37
C ASP A 318 28.76 25.27 1.40
N GLY A 319 28.13 24.12 1.14
CA GLY A 319 26.86 24.00 0.42
C GLY A 319 26.95 24.07 -1.11
N THR A 320 28.15 24.26 -1.67
CA THR A 320 28.38 24.37 -3.13
C THR A 320 28.60 23.01 -3.81
N ARG A 321 28.75 21.93 -3.05
CA ARG A 321 28.88 20.55 -3.57
C ARG A 321 28.25 19.50 -2.63
N PRO A 322 27.92 18.29 -3.15
CA PRO A 322 27.50 17.16 -2.32
C PRO A 322 28.58 16.77 -1.31
N ILE A 323 28.17 16.33 -0.12
CA ILE A 323 29.07 16.03 1.01
C ILE A 323 30.09 14.96 0.62
N GLY A 324 31.36 15.34 0.63
CA GLY A 324 32.50 14.46 0.36
C GLY A 324 33.16 13.95 1.64
N ARG A 325 34.08 12.99 1.51
CA ARG A 325 34.84 12.44 2.65
C ARG A 325 35.78 13.50 3.25
N GLU A 326 36.21 14.45 2.43
CA GLU A 326 37.04 15.59 2.79
C GLU A 326 36.34 16.60 3.70
N ASP A 327 35.00 16.59 3.75
CA ASP A 327 34.21 17.49 4.58
C ASP A 327 34.08 16.95 6.02
N ILE A 328 34.62 15.77 6.33
CA ILE A 328 34.51 15.06 7.61
C ILE A 328 35.84 15.13 8.37
N ILE A 329 35.83 15.79 9.53
CA ILE A 329 36.99 15.91 10.42
C ILE A 329 36.80 14.98 11.61
N GLU A 330 37.69 14.00 11.75
CA GLU A 330 37.74 13.04 12.85
C GLU A 330 39.01 13.26 13.68
N ARG A 331 38.94 13.01 14.99
CA ARG A 331 40.11 13.09 15.88
C ARG A 331 41.07 11.93 15.58
N SER A 332 42.30 12.21 15.17
CA SER A 332 43.33 11.18 14.93
C SER A 332 43.85 10.56 16.22
N HIS A 333 44.22 9.27 16.16
CA HIS A 333 44.53 8.42 17.32
C HIS A 333 45.87 8.69 18.01
N ASP A 334 46.70 9.63 17.54
CA ASP A 334 48.03 9.91 18.11
C ASP A 334 48.15 11.35 18.60
N SER A 335 47.64 11.62 19.79
CA SER A 335 48.01 12.79 20.57
C SER A 335 48.08 12.38 22.04
N PRO A 336 49.26 12.39 22.67
CA PRO A 336 49.35 12.21 24.10
C PRO A 336 48.73 13.44 24.78
N SER A 337 47.94 13.15 25.82
CA SER A 337 47.23 14.04 26.72
C SER A 337 47.95 15.35 27.08
#